data_AF-A0A562Q8F6-F1
#
_entry.id   AF-A0A562Q8F6-F1
#
_cell.length_a   1.000
_cell.length_b   1.000
_cell.length_c   1.000
_cell.angle_alpha   90.00
_cell.angle_beta   90.00
_cell.angle_gamma   90.00
#
_symmetry.space_group_name_H-M   'P 1'
#
loop_
_entity.id
_entity.type
_entity.pdbx_description
1 polymer ?
#
loop_
_entity_poly.entity_id
_entity_poly.type
_entity_poly.pdbx_seq_one_letter_code
_entity_poly.pdbx_strand_id
1 'polypeptide(L)'
;MAANPALFDATVRHAVLLEQLKANEVAKFAPFLKELDRKIRAKLSDPDITEYNRKRQEKLLDQIDSILLAIFGRFTDQLQLDLVDLAMYEAQFEASSLNNAAAVATADTAVAVTFEAVLPGAAAIKAAITTNPLSVRGVDGGKLLEAFIEGWTQTERQRVVGAIRQGFFEGQTTTQIIQAIRGTKAQQYKDGILAVTDRNASAVVRTAVQHVASQARMETLKANSDVVKEVEWVSTLDSRTTITCKTLDGQRFPVDSGPRPPIHINCRSTVVPITKFSKLFSQGATRASKGADGGKQVSASLSYYEWLKTQPASFQDQALGVARAKLFRDGGLSAERFAQMQLDRNFSPLTLEEIRQLEPLAFERAGI
;
A
#
# COMPACT_ATOMS: atom_id res chain seq x y z
N MET A 1 16.33 3.32 21.96
CA MET A 1 15.04 3.48 22.66
C MET A 1 13.97 2.83 21.79
N ALA A 2 13.19 1.88 22.31
CA ALA A 2 12.10 1.23 21.57
C ALA A 2 10.87 2.16 21.47
N ALA A 3 9.90 1.87 20.60
CA ALA A 3 8.66 2.63 20.54
C ALA A 3 7.87 2.55 21.87
N ASN A 4 7.22 3.64 22.27
CA ASN A 4 6.33 3.64 23.43
C ASN A 4 5.14 2.67 23.17
N PRO A 5 4.77 1.77 24.11
CA PRO A 5 3.73 0.76 23.90
C PRO A 5 2.36 1.34 23.61
N ALA A 6 1.99 2.46 24.24
CA ALA A 6 0.71 3.09 23.99
C ALA A 6 0.65 3.63 22.54
N LEU A 7 1.74 4.24 22.06
CA LEU A 7 1.85 4.68 20.66
C LEU A 7 1.87 3.49 19.71
N PHE A 8 2.67 2.47 20.02
CA PHE A 8 2.78 1.29 19.19
C PHE A 8 1.43 0.57 19.06
N ASP A 9 0.76 0.27 20.18
CA ASP A 9 -0.53 -0.43 20.19
C ASP A 9 -1.63 0.43 19.54
N ALA A 10 -1.62 1.75 19.72
CA ALA A 10 -2.54 2.66 19.03
C ALA A 10 -2.31 2.63 17.52
N THR A 11 -1.07 2.81 17.06
CA THR A 11 -0.72 2.81 15.63
C THR A 11 -0.98 1.47 14.97
N VAL A 12 -0.68 0.34 15.63
CA VAL A 12 -0.93 -1.00 15.06
C VAL A 12 -2.42 -1.31 14.97
N ARG A 13 -3.21 -0.98 16.01
CA ARG A 13 -4.68 -1.11 15.94
C ARG A 13 -5.25 -0.23 14.82
N HIS A 14 -4.77 1.00 14.73
CA HIS A 14 -5.19 1.93 13.70
C HIS A 14 -4.80 1.45 12.29
N ALA A 15 -3.63 0.83 12.11
CA ALA A 15 -3.25 0.23 10.84
C ALA A 15 -4.21 -0.89 10.39
N VAL A 16 -4.79 -1.65 11.32
CA VAL A 16 -5.84 -2.64 10.98
C VAL A 16 -7.12 -1.95 10.53
N LEU A 17 -7.54 -0.88 11.20
CA LEU A 17 -8.71 -0.09 10.80
C LEU A 17 -8.50 0.58 9.44
N LEU A 18 -7.29 1.05 9.15
CA LEU A 18 -6.93 1.60 7.85
C LEU A 18 -7.05 0.55 6.73
N GLU A 19 -6.72 -0.72 6.98
CA GLU A 19 -6.94 -1.80 6.01
C GLU A 19 -8.44 -2.07 5.74
N GLN A 20 -9.30 -1.89 6.74
CA GLN A 20 -10.75 -1.97 6.57
C GLN A 20 -11.28 -0.77 5.78
N LEU A 21 -10.82 0.45 6.10
CA LEU A 21 -11.15 1.64 5.34
C LEU A 21 -10.75 1.47 3.87
N LYS A 22 -9.52 1.02 3.59
CA LYS A 22 -9.05 0.69 2.24
C LYS A 22 -9.99 -0.28 1.52
N ALA A 23 -10.51 -1.31 2.21
CA ALA A 23 -11.45 -2.24 1.59
C ALA A 23 -12.79 -1.57 1.25
N ASN A 24 -13.29 -0.70 2.13
CA ASN A 24 -14.51 0.08 1.90
C ASN A 24 -14.34 1.08 0.74
N GLU A 25 -13.22 1.80 0.68
CA GLU A 25 -12.92 2.72 -0.42
C GLU A 25 -12.84 2.00 -1.77
N VAL A 26 -12.23 0.81 -1.82
CA VAL A 26 -12.21 -0.02 -3.03
C VAL A 26 -13.62 -0.42 -3.46
N ALA A 27 -14.50 -0.77 -2.51
CA ALA A 27 -15.87 -1.17 -2.81
C ALA A 27 -16.69 -0.05 -3.47
N LYS A 28 -16.33 1.23 -3.24
CA LYS A 28 -16.99 2.38 -3.89
C LYS A 28 -16.78 2.42 -5.41
N PHE A 29 -15.78 1.73 -5.96
CA PHE A 29 -15.56 1.65 -7.41
C PHE A 29 -16.57 0.73 -8.14
N ALA A 30 -17.12 -0.27 -7.44
CA ALA A 30 -18.04 -1.26 -8.02
C ALA A 30 -19.24 -0.67 -8.81
N PRO A 31 -19.98 0.36 -8.32
CA PRO A 31 -21.04 0.99 -9.12
C PRO A 31 -20.53 1.65 -10.40
N PHE A 32 -19.35 2.30 -10.37
CA PHE A 32 -18.73 2.89 -11.57
C PHE A 32 -18.36 1.81 -12.58
N LEU A 33 -17.82 0.67 -12.13
CA LEU A 33 -17.51 -0.46 -13.01
C LEU A 33 -18.74 -1.03 -13.71
N LYS A 34 -19.87 -1.15 -12.99
CA LYS A 34 -21.15 -1.56 -13.58
C LYS A 34 -21.67 -0.54 -14.60
N GLU A 35 -21.45 0.75 -14.34
CA GLU A 35 -21.79 1.81 -15.28
C GLU A 35 -20.92 1.77 -16.54
N LEU A 36 -19.61 1.52 -16.41
CA LEU A 36 -18.69 1.31 -17.54
C LEU A 36 -19.20 0.19 -18.45
N ASP A 37 -19.44 -1.02 -17.90
CA ASP A 37 -19.97 -2.16 -18.68
C ASP A 37 -21.25 -1.77 -19.45
N ARG A 38 -22.23 -1.21 -18.73
CA ARG A 38 -23.52 -0.84 -19.31
C ARG A 38 -23.38 0.18 -20.43
N LYS A 39 -22.60 1.26 -20.25
CA LYS A 39 -22.48 2.32 -21.26
C LYS A 39 -21.64 1.91 -22.45
N ILE A 40 -20.57 1.15 -22.24
CA ILE A 40 -19.77 0.60 -23.35
C ILE A 40 -20.63 -0.31 -24.22
N ARG A 41 -21.37 -1.24 -23.59
CA ARG A 41 -22.28 -2.15 -24.31
C ARG A 41 -23.35 -1.42 -25.09
N ALA A 42 -24.05 -0.50 -24.43
CA ALA A 42 -25.08 0.30 -25.08
C ALA A 42 -24.51 1.04 -26.29
N LYS A 43 -23.27 1.55 -26.18
CA LYS A 43 -22.64 2.29 -27.26
C LYS A 43 -22.13 1.42 -28.40
N LEU A 44 -21.63 0.22 -28.12
CA LEU A 44 -21.16 -0.72 -29.16
C LEU A 44 -22.31 -1.41 -29.90
N SER A 45 -23.49 -1.53 -29.29
CA SER A 45 -24.69 -2.13 -29.88
C SER A 45 -25.56 -1.13 -30.68
N ASP A 46 -25.10 0.10 -30.87
CA ASP A 46 -25.80 1.13 -31.63
C ASP A 46 -25.94 0.72 -33.12
N PRO A 47 -27.16 0.66 -33.69
CA PRO A 47 -27.41 0.15 -35.06
C PRO A 47 -26.62 0.86 -36.17
N ASP A 48 -26.22 2.11 -35.93
CA ASP A 48 -25.43 2.95 -36.86
C ASP A 48 -23.96 2.48 -37.05
N ILE A 49 -23.55 1.36 -36.42
CA ILE A 49 -22.17 0.85 -36.40
C ILE A 49 -21.94 -0.27 -37.44
N THR A 50 -22.95 -0.66 -38.21
CA THR A 50 -22.93 -1.88 -39.05
C THR A 50 -22.10 -1.81 -40.34
N GLU A 51 -21.66 -0.63 -40.79
CA GLU A 51 -20.77 -0.48 -41.97
C GLU A 51 -19.38 0.04 -41.58
N TYR A 52 -18.33 -0.64 -42.05
CA TYR A 52 -16.94 -0.25 -41.84
C TYR A 52 -16.63 1.10 -42.53
N ASN A 53 -16.68 2.18 -41.77
CA ASN A 53 -16.19 3.50 -42.17
C ASN A 53 -15.24 4.01 -41.08
N ARG A 54 -13.95 4.17 -41.43
CA ARG A 54 -12.89 4.61 -40.51
C ARG A 54 -13.28 5.87 -39.71
N LYS A 55 -13.92 6.85 -40.36
CA LYS A 55 -14.38 8.09 -39.69
C LYS A 55 -15.49 7.84 -38.66
N ARG A 56 -16.40 6.91 -38.94
CA ARG A 56 -17.46 6.52 -37.99
C ARG A 56 -16.86 5.76 -36.79
N GLN A 57 -15.87 4.90 -37.05
CA GLN A 57 -15.18 4.15 -36.00
C GLN A 57 -14.38 5.07 -35.07
N GLU A 58 -13.62 6.03 -35.61
CA GLU A 58 -12.89 7.02 -34.81
C GLU A 58 -13.85 7.82 -33.91
N LYS A 59 -14.95 8.31 -34.49
CA LYS A 59 -16.00 9.01 -33.73
C LYS A 59 -16.60 8.14 -32.61
N LEU A 60 -16.82 6.85 -32.86
CA LEU A 60 -17.29 5.91 -31.83
C LEU A 60 -16.27 5.75 -30.70
N LEU A 61 -14.99 5.60 -31.04
CA LEU A 61 -13.92 5.48 -30.04
C LEU A 61 -13.80 6.75 -29.19
N ASP A 62 -13.91 7.94 -29.78
CA ASP A 62 -13.89 9.22 -29.07
C ASP A 62 -15.09 9.38 -28.12
N GLN A 63 -16.27 8.95 -28.56
CA GLN A 63 -17.47 8.92 -27.73
C GLN A 63 -17.31 7.96 -26.55
N ILE A 64 -16.71 6.79 -26.77
CA ILE A 64 -16.42 5.84 -25.71
C ILE A 64 -15.38 6.42 -24.75
N ASP A 65 -14.27 6.99 -25.23
CA ASP A 65 -13.25 7.60 -24.36
C ASP A 65 -13.85 8.72 -23.51
N SER A 66 -14.71 9.57 -24.08
CA SER A 66 -15.43 10.62 -23.35
C SER A 66 -16.31 10.07 -22.24
N ILE A 67 -17.02 8.95 -22.50
CA ILE A 67 -17.82 8.26 -21.49
C ILE A 67 -16.93 7.72 -20.36
N LEU A 68 -15.81 7.08 -20.71
CA LEU A 68 -14.87 6.52 -19.75
C LEU A 68 -14.27 7.66 -18.89
N LEU A 69 -13.82 8.75 -19.52
CA LEU A 69 -13.28 9.94 -18.86
C LEU A 69 -14.29 10.52 -17.85
N ALA A 70 -15.54 10.69 -18.24
CA ALA A 70 -16.57 11.21 -17.35
C ALA A 70 -16.86 10.29 -16.15
N ILE A 71 -16.83 8.97 -16.33
CA ILE A 71 -17.05 8.01 -15.23
C ILE A 71 -15.85 7.97 -14.29
N PHE A 72 -14.64 7.86 -14.84
CA PHE A 72 -13.43 7.86 -14.03
C PHE A 72 -13.26 9.18 -13.28
N GLY A 73 -13.53 10.32 -13.92
CA GLY A 73 -13.48 11.64 -13.28
C GLY A 73 -14.36 11.73 -12.04
N ARG A 74 -15.64 11.32 -12.13
CA ARG A 74 -16.53 11.30 -10.95
C ARG A 74 -16.02 10.40 -9.82
N PHE A 75 -15.41 9.27 -10.17
CA PHE A 75 -14.83 8.38 -9.16
C PHE A 75 -13.59 9.01 -8.50
N THR A 76 -12.70 9.60 -9.29
CA THR A 76 -11.48 10.22 -8.76
C THR A 76 -11.78 11.48 -7.95
N ASP A 77 -12.80 12.26 -8.32
CA ASP A 77 -13.27 13.41 -7.53
C ASP A 77 -13.76 12.95 -6.15
N GLN A 78 -14.59 11.90 -6.11
CA GLN A 78 -15.06 11.33 -4.85
C GLN A 78 -13.90 10.78 -4.00
N LEU A 79 -12.99 10.02 -4.62
CA LEU A 79 -11.82 9.49 -3.95
C LEU A 79 -10.96 10.62 -3.37
N GLN A 80 -10.77 11.73 -4.09
CA GLN A 80 -9.99 12.86 -3.61
C GLN A 80 -10.62 13.52 -2.38
N LEU A 81 -11.94 13.66 -2.34
CA LEU A 81 -12.65 14.15 -1.15
C LEU A 81 -12.43 13.21 0.05
N ASP A 82 -12.63 11.90 -0.16
CA ASP A 82 -12.44 10.89 0.88
C ASP A 82 -11.00 10.87 1.42
N LEU A 83 -10.01 11.08 0.54
CA LEU A 83 -8.59 11.19 0.92
C LEU A 83 -8.30 12.46 1.72
N VAL A 84 -8.90 13.60 1.38
CA VAL A 84 -8.72 14.83 2.17
C VAL A 84 -9.28 14.67 3.58
N ASP A 85 -10.47 14.07 3.71
CA ASP A 85 -11.10 13.81 5.01
C ASP A 85 -10.25 12.84 5.85
N LEU A 86 -9.75 11.77 5.23
CA LEU A 86 -8.79 10.86 5.86
C LEU A 86 -7.55 11.60 6.35
N ALA A 87 -6.98 12.50 5.56
CA ALA A 87 -5.78 13.23 5.96
C ALA A 87 -6.01 14.07 7.23
N MET A 88 -7.16 14.73 7.34
CA MET A 88 -7.51 15.50 8.54
C MET A 88 -7.69 14.56 9.75
N TYR A 89 -8.38 13.44 9.56
CA TYR A 89 -8.57 12.44 10.61
C TYR A 89 -7.24 11.86 11.11
N GLU A 90 -6.34 11.50 10.20
CA GLU A 90 -5.02 10.94 10.53
C GLU A 90 -4.16 11.93 11.31
N ALA A 91 -4.14 13.21 10.91
CA ALA A 91 -3.42 14.23 11.68
C ALA A 91 -3.97 14.39 13.11
N GLN A 92 -5.29 14.40 13.26
CA GLN A 92 -5.94 14.46 14.57
C GLN A 92 -5.66 13.22 15.41
N PHE A 93 -5.76 12.04 14.81
CA PHE A 93 -5.44 10.76 15.46
C PHE A 93 -4.01 10.76 16.00
N GLU A 94 -3.04 11.28 15.23
CA GLU A 94 -1.66 11.29 15.69
C GLU A 94 -1.36 12.33 16.76
N ALA A 95 -1.95 13.52 16.68
CA ALA A 95 -1.86 14.49 17.77
C ALA A 95 -2.45 13.92 19.07
N SER A 96 -3.63 13.29 19.00
CA SER A 96 -4.27 12.63 20.14
C SER A 96 -3.44 11.45 20.67
N SER A 97 -2.81 10.67 19.81
CA SER A 97 -1.94 9.56 20.21
C SER A 97 -0.70 10.05 20.95
N LEU A 98 -0.06 11.14 20.48
CA LEU A 98 1.05 11.78 21.18
C LEU A 98 0.65 12.30 22.56
N ASN A 99 -0.51 12.97 22.67
CA ASN A 99 -1.04 13.46 23.95
C ASN A 99 -1.28 12.32 24.94
N ASN A 100 -1.93 11.25 24.50
CA ASN A 100 -2.18 10.07 25.33
C ASN A 100 -0.87 9.42 25.79
N ALA A 101 0.12 9.32 24.92
CA ALA A 101 1.41 8.74 25.25
C ALA A 101 2.19 9.57 26.27
N ALA A 102 2.13 10.91 26.16
CA ALA A 102 2.70 11.80 27.15
C ALA A 102 2.00 11.64 28.51
N ALA A 103 0.66 11.65 28.53
CA ALA A 103 -0.12 11.50 29.76
C ALA A 103 0.17 10.17 30.48
N VAL A 104 0.28 9.06 29.74
CA VAL A 104 0.65 7.75 30.30
C VAL A 104 2.09 7.79 30.84
N ALA A 105 3.03 8.40 30.12
CA ALA A 105 4.43 8.45 30.53
C ALA A 105 4.68 9.33 31.77
N THR A 106 3.78 10.27 32.07
CA THR A 106 3.91 11.22 33.19
C THR A 106 2.93 10.94 34.32
N ALA A 107 2.16 9.85 34.26
CA ALA A 107 1.14 9.51 35.25
C ALA A 107 1.72 9.34 36.67
N ASP A 108 2.95 8.81 36.78
CA ASP A 108 3.63 8.53 38.05
C ASP A 108 4.68 9.60 38.43
N THR A 109 4.79 10.70 37.67
CA THR A 109 5.76 11.75 37.98
C THR A 109 5.22 12.73 39.01
N ALA A 110 6.01 13.00 40.06
CA ALA A 110 5.65 13.96 41.13
C ALA A 110 5.54 15.43 40.65
N VAL A 111 6.00 15.72 39.43
CA VAL A 111 5.92 17.04 38.80
C VAL A 111 4.90 16.97 37.67
N ALA A 112 3.99 17.93 37.62
CA ALA A 112 3.05 18.08 36.50
C ALA A 112 3.83 18.42 35.22
N VAL A 113 3.94 17.45 34.32
CA VAL A 113 4.47 17.65 32.97
C VAL A 113 3.29 17.88 32.04
N THR A 114 3.15 19.10 31.52
CA THR A 114 2.14 19.42 30.52
C THR A 114 2.75 19.28 29.13
N PHE A 115 2.18 18.40 28.32
CA PHE A 115 2.50 18.27 26.90
C PHE A 115 1.20 18.38 26.10
N GLU A 116 1.26 19.15 25.01
CA GLU A 116 0.19 19.26 24.03
C GLU A 116 0.81 19.14 22.64
N ALA A 117 0.36 18.15 21.88
CA ALA A 117 0.83 17.89 20.54
C ALA A 117 0.36 19.01 19.59
N VAL A 118 1.29 19.51 18.79
CA VAL A 118 1.02 20.46 17.71
C VAL A 118 0.25 19.73 16.61
N LEU A 119 -0.98 20.18 16.34
CA LEU A 119 -1.76 19.75 15.19
C LEU A 119 -1.48 20.72 14.01
N PRO A 120 -0.92 20.24 12.88
CA PRO A 120 -0.71 21.09 11.71
C PRO A 120 -2.04 21.65 11.17
N GLY A 121 -2.00 22.87 10.64
CA GLY A 121 -3.17 23.46 9.99
C GLY A 121 -3.59 22.70 8.73
N ALA A 122 -4.88 22.75 8.38
CA ALA A 122 -5.43 22.02 7.23
C ALA A 122 -4.69 22.30 5.90
N ALA A 123 -4.19 23.52 5.70
CA ALA A 123 -3.40 23.87 4.52
C ALA A 123 -2.08 23.10 4.44
N ALA A 124 -1.38 22.93 5.56
CA ALA A 124 -0.12 22.18 5.64
C ALA A 124 -0.36 20.68 5.37
N ILE A 125 -1.41 20.11 5.97
CA ILE A 125 -1.77 18.70 5.74
C ILE A 125 -2.15 18.46 4.28
N LYS A 126 -2.98 19.35 3.69
CA LYS A 126 -3.34 19.28 2.27
C LYS A 126 -2.12 19.39 1.36
N ALA A 127 -1.21 20.31 1.64
CA ALA A 127 0.04 20.43 0.90
C ALA A 127 0.86 19.13 1.01
N ALA A 128 1.05 18.59 2.21
CA ALA A 128 1.83 17.38 2.42
C ALA A 128 1.31 16.17 1.62
N ILE A 129 0.00 16.00 1.48
CA ILE A 129 -0.57 14.85 0.76
C ILE A 129 -0.51 15.01 -0.77
N THR A 130 -0.49 16.25 -1.29
CA THR A 130 -0.51 16.53 -2.74
C THR A 130 0.87 16.80 -3.32
N THR A 131 1.78 17.43 -2.58
CA THR A 131 3.09 17.87 -3.09
C THR A 131 4.22 16.93 -2.73
N ASN A 132 4.08 16.12 -1.68
CA ASN A 132 5.09 15.10 -1.39
C ASN A 132 4.91 13.89 -2.34
N PRO A 133 6.00 13.39 -2.93
CA PRO A 133 5.92 12.24 -3.80
C PRO A 133 5.55 10.97 -3.03
N LEU A 134 4.88 10.04 -3.71
CA LEU A 134 4.71 8.68 -3.23
C LEU A 134 6.08 8.06 -3.02
N SER A 135 6.25 7.38 -1.88
CA SER A 135 7.49 6.65 -1.55
C SER A 135 7.65 5.33 -2.30
N VAL A 136 6.75 5.03 -3.24
CA VAL A 136 6.77 3.82 -4.07
C VAL A 136 8.09 3.75 -4.83
N ARG A 137 8.74 2.59 -4.79
CA ARG A 137 10.02 2.35 -5.49
C ARG A 137 9.80 1.65 -6.83
N GLY A 138 10.75 1.83 -7.75
CA GLY A 138 10.74 1.24 -9.08
C GLY A 138 10.48 2.26 -10.19
N VAL A 139 10.11 1.77 -11.37
CA VAL A 139 9.96 2.57 -12.61
C VAL A 139 8.90 3.67 -12.51
N ASP A 140 7.93 3.50 -11.60
CA ASP A 140 6.86 4.47 -11.33
C ASP A 140 7.09 5.27 -10.04
N GLY A 141 8.30 5.24 -9.47
CA GLY A 141 8.61 5.92 -8.23
C GLY A 141 8.64 7.45 -8.37
N GLY A 142 8.33 8.15 -7.27
CA GLY A 142 8.41 9.61 -7.21
C GLY A 142 7.19 10.36 -7.77
N LYS A 143 6.14 9.66 -8.22
CA LYS A 143 4.89 10.29 -8.67
C LYS A 143 4.20 11.05 -7.54
N LEU A 144 3.60 12.19 -7.87
CA LEU A 144 2.64 12.86 -6.99
C LEU A 144 1.31 12.10 -6.97
N LEU A 145 0.49 12.32 -5.94
CA LEU A 145 -0.77 11.61 -5.75
C LEU A 145 -1.73 11.74 -6.93
N GLU A 146 -1.92 12.97 -7.41
CA GLU A 146 -2.80 13.27 -8.54
C GLU A 146 -2.31 12.59 -9.82
N ALA A 147 -1.05 12.81 -10.19
CA ALA A 147 -0.42 12.17 -11.35
C ALA A 147 -0.45 10.63 -11.29
N PHE A 148 -0.36 10.04 -10.09
CA PHE A 148 -0.47 8.60 -9.89
C PHE A 148 -1.89 8.08 -10.20
N ILE A 149 -2.92 8.78 -9.71
CA ILE A 149 -4.33 8.43 -9.95
C ILE A 149 -4.70 8.67 -11.43
N GLU A 150 -4.32 9.82 -11.99
CA GLU A 150 -4.60 10.17 -13.38
C GLU A 150 -3.96 9.18 -14.37
N GLY A 151 -2.68 8.83 -14.15
CA GLY A 151 -1.98 7.89 -15.00
C GLY A 151 -2.65 6.51 -15.06
N TRP A 152 -3.25 6.07 -13.94
CA TRP A 152 -4.09 4.87 -13.94
C TRP A 152 -5.34 5.07 -14.80
N THR A 153 -6.11 6.14 -14.60
CA THR A 153 -7.34 6.36 -15.38
C THR A 153 -7.04 6.39 -16.89
N GLN A 154 -5.99 7.09 -17.31
CA GLN A 154 -5.55 7.17 -18.70
C GLN A 154 -5.21 5.78 -19.27
N THR A 155 -4.46 4.98 -18.51
CA THR A 155 -4.08 3.62 -18.90
C THR A 155 -5.32 2.73 -19.07
N GLU A 156 -6.29 2.80 -18.16
CA GLU A 156 -7.51 2.01 -18.23
C GLU A 156 -8.39 2.41 -19.43
N ARG A 157 -8.52 3.72 -19.69
CA ARG A 157 -9.25 4.19 -20.89
C ARG A 157 -8.60 3.70 -22.18
N GLN A 158 -7.29 3.85 -22.29
CA GLN A 158 -6.52 3.39 -23.44
C GLN A 158 -6.65 1.88 -23.66
N ARG A 159 -6.68 1.09 -22.57
CA ARG A 159 -6.87 -0.37 -22.66
C ARG A 159 -8.22 -0.74 -23.27
N VAL A 160 -9.31 -0.10 -22.81
CA VAL A 160 -10.65 -0.34 -23.34
C VAL A 160 -10.76 0.11 -24.80
N VAL A 161 -10.34 1.35 -25.11
CA VAL A 161 -10.38 1.92 -26.46
C VAL A 161 -9.51 1.10 -27.43
N GLY A 162 -8.32 0.69 -26.97
CA GLY A 162 -7.39 -0.13 -27.74
C GLY A 162 -7.95 -1.49 -28.09
N ALA A 163 -8.62 -2.16 -27.15
CA ALA A 163 -9.26 -3.45 -27.41
C ALA A 163 -10.42 -3.35 -28.41
N ILE A 164 -11.23 -2.29 -28.33
CA ILE A 164 -12.30 -2.04 -29.30
C ILE A 164 -11.71 -1.80 -30.69
N ARG A 165 -10.68 -0.95 -30.78
CA ARG A 165 -9.97 -0.66 -32.03
C ARG A 165 -9.39 -1.92 -32.65
N GLN A 166 -8.72 -2.75 -31.85
CA GLN A 166 -8.14 -4.01 -32.29
C GLN A 166 -9.22 -4.97 -32.80
N GLY A 167 -10.32 -5.13 -32.07
CA GLY A 167 -11.39 -6.04 -32.47
C GLY A 167 -12.02 -5.65 -33.80
N PHE A 168 -12.28 -4.37 -34.04
CA PHE A 168 -12.75 -3.90 -35.35
C PHE A 168 -11.73 -4.14 -36.47
N PHE A 169 -10.44 -3.91 -36.21
CA PHE A 169 -9.38 -4.15 -37.20
C PHE A 169 -9.27 -5.64 -37.59
N GLU A 170 -9.44 -6.53 -36.62
CA GLU A 170 -9.42 -7.99 -36.82
C GLU A 170 -10.73 -8.55 -37.39
N GLY A 171 -11.75 -7.72 -37.64
CA GLY A 171 -13.05 -8.18 -38.13
C GLY A 171 -13.90 -8.91 -37.09
N GLN A 172 -13.64 -8.68 -35.79
CA GLN A 172 -14.47 -9.23 -34.72
C GLN A 172 -15.88 -8.64 -34.75
N THR A 173 -16.86 -9.45 -34.42
CA THR A 173 -18.24 -9.01 -34.20
C THR A 173 -18.33 -8.15 -32.94
N THR A 174 -19.34 -7.27 -32.87
CA THR A 174 -19.67 -6.49 -31.66
C THR A 174 -19.78 -7.37 -30.41
N THR A 175 -20.35 -8.56 -30.53
CA THR A 175 -20.48 -9.51 -29.41
C THR A 175 -19.11 -9.99 -28.91
N GLN A 176 -18.17 -10.29 -29.81
CA GLN A 176 -16.81 -10.69 -29.43
C GLN A 176 -16.06 -9.55 -28.75
N ILE A 177 -16.18 -8.31 -29.25
CA ILE A 177 -15.56 -7.13 -28.62
C ILE A 177 -16.13 -6.90 -27.21
N ILE A 178 -17.46 -6.95 -27.07
CA ILE A 178 -18.11 -6.83 -25.76
C ILE A 178 -17.64 -7.94 -24.80
N GLN A 179 -17.51 -9.17 -25.29
CA GLN A 179 -17.03 -10.30 -24.50
C GLN A 179 -15.57 -10.12 -24.05
N ALA A 180 -14.70 -9.56 -24.89
CA ALA A 180 -13.31 -9.27 -24.52
C ALA A 180 -13.23 -8.18 -23.42
N ILE A 181 -14.10 -7.17 -23.49
CA ILE A 181 -14.15 -6.09 -22.51
C ILE A 181 -14.71 -6.58 -21.18
N ARG A 182 -15.88 -7.23 -21.22
CA ARG A 182 -16.64 -7.64 -20.04
C ARG A 182 -16.12 -8.93 -19.40
N GLY A 183 -15.56 -9.82 -20.19
CA GLY A 183 -15.25 -11.19 -19.80
C GLY A 183 -16.42 -12.15 -20.05
N THR A 184 -16.21 -13.41 -19.71
CA THR A 184 -17.14 -14.51 -19.99
C THR A 184 -17.87 -14.97 -18.74
N LYS A 185 -19.14 -15.40 -18.91
CA LYS A 185 -19.91 -15.99 -17.80
C LYS A 185 -19.23 -17.25 -17.24
N ALA A 186 -18.58 -18.04 -18.10
CA ALA A 186 -17.85 -19.24 -17.72
C ALA A 186 -16.71 -18.95 -16.72
N GLN A 187 -16.00 -17.83 -16.90
CA GLN A 187 -14.94 -17.38 -16.00
C GLN A 187 -15.43 -16.36 -14.95
N GLN A 188 -16.75 -16.29 -14.72
CA GLN A 188 -17.36 -15.31 -13.81
C GLN A 188 -16.94 -13.86 -14.10
N TYR A 189 -16.71 -13.54 -15.38
CA TYR A 189 -16.26 -12.24 -15.88
C TYR A 189 -14.87 -11.80 -15.39
N LYS A 190 -14.03 -12.71 -14.87
CA LYS A 190 -12.68 -12.40 -14.34
C LYS A 190 -11.59 -12.33 -15.40
N ASP A 191 -11.92 -12.72 -16.61
CA ASP A 191 -11.06 -12.82 -17.81
C ASP A 191 -11.17 -11.61 -18.75
N GLY A 192 -12.08 -10.66 -18.47
CA GLY A 192 -12.24 -9.44 -19.26
C GLY A 192 -11.35 -8.28 -18.84
N ILE A 193 -11.27 -7.25 -19.69
CA ILE A 193 -10.57 -5.99 -19.40
C ILE A 193 -11.12 -5.32 -18.15
N LEU A 194 -12.44 -5.30 -17.95
CA LEU A 194 -13.05 -4.68 -16.77
C LEU A 194 -12.62 -5.35 -15.45
N ALA A 195 -12.30 -6.64 -15.45
CA ALA A 195 -11.74 -7.30 -14.27
C ALA A 195 -10.28 -6.88 -14.00
N VAL A 196 -9.51 -6.56 -15.04
CA VAL A 196 -8.18 -5.95 -14.88
C VAL A 196 -8.32 -4.54 -14.33
N THR A 197 -9.26 -3.74 -14.88
CA THR A 197 -9.57 -2.39 -14.39
C THR A 197 -9.95 -2.39 -12.92
N ASP A 198 -10.79 -3.32 -12.48
CA ASP A 198 -11.18 -3.47 -11.07
C ASP A 198 -9.99 -3.80 -10.15
N ARG A 199 -9.14 -4.76 -10.56
CA ARG A 199 -7.92 -5.11 -9.81
C ARG A 199 -6.96 -3.92 -9.71
N ASN A 200 -6.81 -3.16 -10.78
CA ASN A 200 -5.94 -1.98 -10.80
C ASN A 200 -6.52 -0.83 -9.98
N ALA A 201 -7.84 -0.62 -10.02
CA ALA A 201 -8.53 0.34 -9.16
C ALA A 201 -8.27 0.02 -7.69
N SER A 202 -8.38 -1.25 -7.30
CA SER A 202 -8.08 -1.72 -5.95
C SER A 202 -6.64 -1.37 -5.54
N ALA A 203 -5.68 -1.60 -6.42
CA ALA A 203 -4.28 -1.29 -6.17
C ALA A 203 -4.01 0.22 -6.00
N VAL A 204 -4.61 1.05 -6.84
CA VAL A 204 -4.47 2.52 -6.82
C VAL A 204 -5.11 3.10 -5.57
N VAL A 205 -6.35 2.74 -5.27
CA VAL A 205 -7.08 3.22 -4.08
C VAL A 205 -6.32 2.85 -2.80
N ARG A 206 -5.90 1.60 -2.67
CA ARG A 206 -5.14 1.14 -1.48
C ARG A 206 -3.84 1.89 -1.29
N THR A 207 -3.14 2.18 -2.39
CA THR A 207 -1.87 2.90 -2.37
C THR A 207 -2.09 4.38 -2.06
N ALA A 208 -3.11 5.01 -2.64
CA ALA A 208 -3.48 6.39 -2.37
C ALA A 208 -3.85 6.61 -0.89
N VAL A 209 -4.71 5.75 -0.34
CA VAL A 209 -5.08 5.76 1.09
C VAL A 209 -3.85 5.60 1.98
N GLN A 210 -2.94 4.66 1.65
CA GLN A 210 -1.71 4.48 2.42
C GLN A 210 -0.78 5.69 2.36
N HIS A 211 -0.66 6.33 1.18
CA HIS A 211 0.16 7.53 0.99
C HIS A 211 -0.38 8.67 1.84
N VAL A 212 -1.67 8.94 1.74
CA VAL A 212 -2.32 10.04 2.45
C VAL A 212 -2.21 9.86 3.97
N ALA A 213 -2.51 8.66 4.48
CA ALA A 213 -2.36 8.37 5.90
C ALA A 213 -0.91 8.58 6.37
N SER A 214 0.07 8.12 5.58
CA SER A 214 1.48 8.33 5.93
C SER A 214 1.89 9.79 5.88
N GLN A 215 1.47 10.57 4.87
CA GLN A 215 1.86 11.98 4.76
C GLN A 215 1.24 12.82 5.89
N ALA A 216 -0.04 12.62 6.20
CA ALA A 216 -0.72 13.32 7.30
C ALA A 216 -0.09 13.01 8.67
N ARG A 217 0.23 11.73 8.92
CA ARG A 217 1.00 11.31 10.09
C ARG A 217 2.34 12.01 10.13
N MET A 218 3.13 11.91 9.06
CA MET A 218 4.49 12.45 9.06
C MET A 218 4.50 13.97 9.23
N GLU A 219 3.53 14.69 8.67
CA GLU A 219 3.38 16.13 8.88
C GLU A 219 3.14 16.46 10.35
N THR A 220 2.27 15.70 11.02
CA THR A 220 2.02 15.84 12.47
C THR A 220 3.26 15.51 13.29
N LEU A 221 3.96 14.41 12.97
CA LEU A 221 5.18 14.03 13.68
C LEU A 221 6.32 15.04 13.50
N LYS A 222 6.47 15.63 12.31
CA LYS A 222 7.45 16.70 12.04
C LYS A 222 7.16 17.97 12.84
N ALA A 223 5.88 18.36 12.95
CA ALA A 223 5.46 19.49 13.76
C ALA A 223 5.75 19.31 15.27
N ASN A 224 5.92 18.06 15.72
CA ASN A 224 6.25 17.68 17.09
C ASN A 224 7.70 17.18 17.23
N SER A 225 8.62 17.73 16.43
CA SER A 225 10.01 17.27 16.38
C SER A 225 10.81 17.55 17.67
N ASP A 226 10.29 18.34 18.59
CA ASP A 226 10.83 18.55 19.94
C ASP A 226 10.76 17.26 20.77
N VAL A 227 9.71 16.44 20.57
CA VAL A 227 9.51 15.14 21.24
C VAL A 227 9.76 13.94 20.33
N VAL A 228 9.52 14.05 19.02
CA VAL A 228 9.72 12.97 18.02
C VAL A 228 11.00 13.20 17.22
N LYS A 229 11.98 12.30 17.33
CA LYS A 229 13.24 12.42 16.58
C LYS A 229 13.37 11.40 15.45
N GLU A 230 12.84 10.21 15.66
CA GLU A 230 12.90 9.11 14.71
C GLU A 230 11.52 8.47 14.60
N VAL A 231 11.34 7.70 13.53
CA VAL A 231 10.23 6.77 13.39
C VAL A 231 10.78 5.37 13.17
N GLU A 232 10.09 4.37 13.72
CA GLU A 232 10.40 2.96 13.50
C GLU A 232 9.41 2.37 12.51
N TRP A 233 9.93 1.65 11.52
CA TRP A 233 9.10 1.00 10.52
C TRP A 233 8.45 -0.25 11.10
N VAL A 234 7.14 -0.40 10.91
CA VAL A 234 6.36 -1.53 11.40
C VAL A 234 5.61 -2.18 10.23
N SER A 235 5.97 -3.41 9.93
CA SER A 235 5.38 -4.21 8.86
C SER A 235 4.25 -5.09 9.34
N THR A 236 3.28 -5.32 8.46
CA THR A 236 2.27 -6.36 8.66
C THR A 236 2.95 -7.72 8.75
N LEU A 237 2.61 -8.52 9.76
CA LEU A 237 3.10 -9.88 9.91
C LEU A 237 2.20 -10.89 9.21
N ASP A 238 2.42 -11.11 7.91
CA ASP A 238 1.78 -12.19 7.16
C ASP A 238 2.63 -12.63 5.96
N SER A 239 2.19 -13.67 5.23
CA SER A 239 2.91 -14.22 4.07
C SER A 239 2.94 -13.31 2.84
N ARG A 240 2.11 -12.26 2.79
CA ARG A 240 2.00 -11.33 1.64
C ARG A 240 2.84 -10.07 1.80
N THR A 241 3.44 -9.83 2.96
CA THR A 241 4.36 -8.72 3.18
C THR A 241 5.57 -8.86 2.24
N THR A 242 5.93 -7.81 1.51
CA THR A 242 7.01 -7.86 0.50
C THR A 242 8.38 -7.97 1.18
N ILE A 243 9.39 -8.52 0.47
CA ILE A 243 10.78 -8.62 0.99
C ILE A 243 11.29 -7.27 1.50
N THR A 244 10.98 -6.17 0.79
CA THR A 244 11.30 -4.81 1.22
C THR A 244 10.72 -4.49 2.59
N CYS A 245 9.41 -4.65 2.77
CA CYS A 245 8.78 -4.37 4.06
C CYS A 245 9.23 -5.34 5.16
N LYS A 246 9.42 -6.63 4.85
CA LYS A 246 9.96 -7.63 5.80
C LYS A 246 11.30 -7.18 6.37
N THR A 247 12.17 -6.64 5.51
CA THR A 247 13.52 -6.20 5.85
C THR A 247 13.55 -4.88 6.61
N LEU A 248 12.63 -3.97 6.29
CA LEU A 248 12.52 -2.68 6.98
C LEU A 248 11.92 -2.79 8.38
N ASP A 249 11.22 -3.87 8.71
CA ASP A 249 10.56 -4.03 10.02
C ASP A 249 11.53 -3.90 11.20
N GLY A 250 11.26 -2.94 12.08
CA GLY A 250 12.11 -2.59 13.22
C GLY A 250 13.24 -1.60 12.91
N GLN A 251 13.47 -1.23 11.64
CA GLN A 251 14.47 -0.22 11.29
C GLN A 251 13.96 1.19 11.64
N ARG A 252 14.89 2.06 12.04
CA ARG A 252 14.60 3.45 12.40
C ARG A 252 15.11 4.43 11.36
N PHE A 253 14.37 5.52 11.20
CA PHE A 253 14.68 6.60 10.29
C PHE A 253 14.46 7.94 10.98
N PRO A 254 15.27 8.97 10.69
CA PRO A 254 15.00 10.32 11.17
C PRO A 254 13.59 10.76 10.75
N VAL A 255 12.90 11.53 11.58
CA VAL A 255 11.49 11.91 11.33
C VAL A 255 11.29 12.61 9.97
N ASP A 256 12.29 13.35 9.50
CA ASP A 256 12.25 14.15 8.27
C ASP A 256 12.72 13.43 7.01
N SER A 257 13.29 12.23 7.12
CA SER A 257 13.98 11.56 6.01
C SER A 257 13.89 10.03 6.05
N GLY A 258 14.32 9.39 4.97
CA GLY A 258 14.26 7.94 4.80
C GLY A 258 12.92 7.41 4.27
N PRO A 259 12.80 6.08 4.09
CA PRO A 259 11.62 5.44 3.53
C PRO A 259 10.38 5.63 4.42
N ARG A 260 9.22 5.84 3.78
CA ARG A 260 7.89 5.79 4.40
C ARG A 260 6.94 4.92 3.59
N PRO A 261 5.91 4.31 4.19
CA PRO A 261 4.83 3.69 3.44
C PRO A 261 4.06 4.73 2.59
N PRO A 262 3.52 4.36 1.43
CA PRO A 262 3.71 3.09 0.73
C PRO A 262 5.06 3.06 0.02
N ILE A 263 5.90 2.06 0.31
CA ILE A 263 7.16 1.85 -0.43
C ILE A 263 6.96 1.00 -1.69
N HIS A 264 5.78 0.39 -1.83
CA HIS A 264 5.35 -0.36 -3.00
C HIS A 264 3.82 -0.26 -3.14
N ILE A 265 3.30 -0.61 -4.32
CA ILE A 265 1.86 -0.71 -4.56
C ILE A 265 1.24 -1.74 -3.59
N ASN A 266 0.08 -1.43 -3.01
CA ASN A 266 -0.57 -2.25 -1.97
C ASN A 266 0.25 -2.42 -0.67
N CYS A 267 1.12 -1.46 -0.33
CA CYS A 267 1.79 -1.48 0.97
C CYS A 267 0.79 -1.38 2.14
N ARG A 268 1.05 -2.16 3.18
CA ARG A 268 0.26 -2.25 4.42
C ARG A 268 1.10 -2.00 5.68
N SER A 269 2.38 -1.71 5.48
CA SER A 269 3.28 -1.30 6.55
C SER A 269 2.99 0.12 6.98
N THR A 270 3.48 0.48 8.15
CA THR A 270 3.21 1.73 8.84
C THR A 270 4.49 2.19 9.55
N VAL A 271 4.50 3.38 10.16
CA VAL A 271 5.61 3.82 11.02
C VAL A 271 5.09 4.25 12.38
N VAL A 272 5.85 3.98 13.43
CA VAL A 272 5.54 4.41 14.80
C VAL A 272 6.57 5.45 15.25
N PRO A 273 6.16 6.58 15.85
CA PRO A 273 7.11 7.56 16.37
C PRO A 273 7.93 7.04 17.55
N ILE A 274 9.24 7.32 17.52
CA ILE A 274 10.14 7.16 18.66
C ILE A 274 10.24 8.52 19.36
N THR A 275 9.63 8.58 20.55
CA THR A 275 9.47 9.82 21.31
C THR A 275 10.40 9.89 22.50
N LYS A 276 10.67 11.07 23.06
CA LYS A 276 11.42 11.18 24.35
C LYS A 276 10.74 10.45 25.53
N PHE A 277 9.45 10.18 25.42
CA PHE A 277 8.67 9.40 26.39
C PHE A 277 9.02 7.90 26.37
N SER A 278 9.85 7.44 25.43
CA SER A 278 10.22 6.03 25.24
C SER A 278 11.21 5.47 26.28
N LYS A 279 11.42 6.14 27.42
CA LYS A 279 12.50 5.77 28.35
C LYS A 279 12.30 4.46 29.12
N LEU A 280 11.11 3.83 29.11
CA LEU A 280 10.92 2.64 29.95
C LEU A 280 9.93 1.56 29.47
N PHE A 281 9.47 1.56 28.22
CA PHE A 281 8.31 0.71 27.89
C PHE A 281 8.45 0.05 26.51
N SER A 282 8.50 -1.29 26.52
CA SER A 282 8.26 -2.21 25.40
C SER A 282 7.83 -3.60 25.90
N GLN A 283 7.94 -3.87 27.21
CA GLN A 283 7.45 -5.10 27.83
C GLN A 283 5.92 -5.16 27.75
N GLY A 284 5.40 -6.23 27.12
CA GLY A 284 3.97 -6.54 27.08
C GLY A 284 3.19 -5.98 25.89
N ALA A 285 3.76 -5.07 25.08
CA ALA A 285 3.11 -4.57 23.87
C ALA A 285 2.90 -5.70 22.85
N THR A 286 1.80 -5.66 22.09
CA THR A 286 1.47 -6.72 21.11
C THR A 286 1.10 -6.17 19.75
N ARG A 287 1.32 -6.98 18.70
CA ARG A 287 0.88 -6.69 17.34
C ARG A 287 0.14 -7.86 16.72
N ALA A 288 -0.79 -7.52 15.83
CA ALA A 288 -1.53 -8.51 15.06
C ALA A 288 -0.61 -9.21 14.04
N SER A 289 -0.78 -10.51 13.91
CA SER A 289 -0.12 -11.35 12.92
C SER A 289 -1.11 -12.32 12.29
N LYS A 290 -0.84 -12.77 11.07
CA LYS A 290 -1.54 -13.86 10.39
C LYS A 290 -0.52 -14.90 9.95
N GLY A 291 -0.30 -15.88 10.82
CA GLY A 291 0.58 -17.01 10.60
C GLY A 291 -0.14 -18.21 9.95
N ALA A 292 0.53 -19.37 9.95
CA ALA A 292 -0.04 -20.61 9.41
C ALA A 292 -1.35 -21.01 10.11
N ASP A 293 -1.44 -20.75 11.42
CA ASP A 293 -2.61 -21.07 12.26
C ASP A 293 -3.68 -19.96 12.26
N GLY A 294 -3.57 -18.97 11.37
CA GLY A 294 -4.49 -17.83 11.31
C GLY A 294 -4.05 -16.63 12.14
N GLY A 295 -5.04 -15.82 12.55
CA GLY A 295 -4.83 -14.53 13.22
C GLY A 295 -4.46 -14.68 14.69
N LYS A 296 -3.34 -14.09 15.13
CA LYS A 296 -2.86 -14.11 16.52
C LYS A 296 -2.25 -12.77 16.93
N GLN A 297 -2.30 -12.44 18.22
CA GLN A 297 -1.46 -11.38 18.79
C GLN A 297 -0.09 -11.96 19.14
N VAL A 298 0.97 -11.24 18.80
CA VAL A 298 2.36 -11.61 19.12
C VAL A 298 3.07 -10.42 19.75
N SER A 299 4.22 -10.65 20.37
CA SER A 299 5.03 -9.56 20.95
C SER A 299 5.37 -8.50 19.91
N ALA A 300 5.17 -7.23 20.27
CA ALA A 300 5.51 -6.07 19.44
C ALA A 300 7.01 -5.99 19.10
N SER A 301 7.85 -6.54 19.98
CA SER A 301 9.32 -6.53 19.83
C SER A 301 9.84 -7.53 18.80
N LEU A 302 9.05 -8.52 18.39
CA LEU A 302 9.46 -9.45 17.33
C LEU A 302 9.53 -8.68 16.02
N SER A 303 10.68 -8.64 15.37
CA SER A 303 10.78 -8.25 13.95
C SER A 303 10.09 -9.30 13.04
N TYR A 304 9.92 -8.96 11.76
CA TYR A 304 9.28 -9.85 10.80
C TYR A 304 10.01 -11.19 10.70
N TYR A 305 11.33 -11.16 10.60
CA TYR A 305 12.11 -12.39 10.47
C TYR A 305 12.15 -13.19 11.77
N GLU A 306 12.20 -12.55 12.94
CA GLU A 306 12.08 -13.28 14.21
C GLU A 306 10.70 -13.95 14.35
N TRP A 307 9.63 -13.26 14.01
CA TRP A 307 8.30 -13.84 13.92
C TRP A 307 8.25 -14.99 12.90
N LEU A 308 8.84 -14.82 11.72
CA LEU A 308 8.81 -15.84 10.66
C LEU A 308 9.54 -17.13 11.09
N LYS A 309 10.59 -17.05 11.91
CA LYS A 309 11.25 -18.25 12.46
C LYS A 309 10.33 -19.13 13.31
N THR A 310 9.27 -18.56 13.89
CA THR A 310 8.27 -19.30 14.67
C THR A 310 7.24 -20.04 13.80
N GLN A 311 7.21 -19.76 12.49
CA GLN A 311 6.24 -20.34 11.57
C GLN A 311 6.73 -21.66 10.97
N PRO A 312 5.84 -22.60 10.60
CA PRO A 312 6.24 -23.86 9.98
C PRO A 312 6.91 -23.63 8.61
N ALA A 313 7.75 -24.59 8.18
CA ALA A 313 8.54 -24.48 6.95
C ALA A 313 7.68 -24.16 5.70
N SER A 314 6.50 -24.76 5.57
CA SER A 314 5.57 -24.50 4.48
C SER A 314 5.14 -23.03 4.40
N PHE A 315 4.93 -22.38 5.55
CA PHE A 315 4.59 -20.96 5.61
C PHE A 315 5.78 -20.07 5.29
N GLN A 316 6.98 -20.46 5.73
CA GLN A 316 8.21 -19.74 5.40
C GLN A 316 8.49 -19.79 3.88
N ASP A 317 8.26 -20.94 3.23
CA ASP A 317 8.38 -21.10 1.78
C ASP A 317 7.35 -20.23 1.05
N GLN A 318 6.11 -20.16 1.55
CA GLN A 318 5.10 -19.24 1.01
C GLN A 318 5.52 -17.78 1.15
N ALA A 319 6.10 -17.40 2.29
CA ALA A 319 6.47 -16.02 2.57
C ALA A 319 7.72 -15.57 1.79
N LEU A 320 8.76 -16.40 1.68
CA LEU A 320 10.06 -16.01 1.12
C LEU A 320 10.34 -16.59 -0.28
N GLY A 321 9.59 -17.60 -0.70
CA GLY A 321 9.96 -18.49 -1.80
C GLY A 321 10.96 -19.56 -1.33
N VAL A 322 10.92 -20.74 -1.98
CA VAL A 322 11.61 -21.97 -1.55
C VAL A 322 13.10 -21.76 -1.26
N ALA A 323 13.85 -21.16 -2.18
CA ALA A 323 15.29 -20.99 -2.03
C ALA A 323 15.68 -20.03 -0.89
N ARG A 324 15.03 -18.85 -0.80
CA ARG A 324 15.29 -17.91 0.31
C ARG A 324 14.86 -18.48 1.65
N ALA A 325 13.76 -19.23 1.69
CA ALA A 325 13.28 -19.89 2.90
C ALA A 325 14.22 -21.01 3.36
N LYS A 326 14.81 -21.77 2.42
CA LYS A 326 15.83 -22.76 2.71
C LYS A 326 17.10 -22.11 3.27
N LEU A 327 17.60 -21.02 2.66
CA LEU A 327 18.69 -20.23 3.22
C LEU A 327 18.38 -19.71 4.63
N PHE A 328 17.15 -19.24 4.84
CA PHE A 328 16.70 -18.68 6.12
C PHE A 328 16.70 -19.70 7.26
N ARG A 329 16.34 -20.96 6.98
CA ARG A 329 16.32 -22.05 7.97
C ARG A 329 17.70 -22.68 8.16
N ASP A 330 18.34 -23.02 7.05
CA ASP A 330 19.47 -23.95 7.04
C ASP A 330 20.82 -23.23 6.90
N GLY A 331 20.83 -21.95 6.52
CA GLY A 331 22.05 -21.18 6.29
C GLY A 331 22.82 -20.77 7.56
N GLY A 332 22.27 -21.07 8.75
CA GLY A 332 22.91 -20.75 10.03
C GLY A 332 22.96 -19.24 10.34
N LEU A 333 22.08 -18.44 9.74
CA LEU A 333 22.03 -16.99 9.91
C LEU A 333 21.07 -16.58 11.05
N SER A 334 21.43 -15.52 11.78
CA SER A 334 20.48 -14.84 12.67
C SER A 334 19.37 -14.18 11.84
N ALA A 335 18.21 -13.92 12.45
CA ALA A 335 17.11 -13.22 11.77
C ALA A 335 17.55 -11.82 11.30
N GLU A 336 18.31 -11.13 12.14
CA GLU A 336 18.89 -9.83 11.86
C GLU A 336 19.88 -9.88 10.67
N ARG A 337 20.82 -10.83 10.68
CA ARG A 337 21.79 -10.95 9.58
C ARG A 337 21.09 -11.29 8.27
N PHE A 338 20.09 -12.18 8.33
CA PHE A 338 19.30 -12.52 7.15
C PHE A 338 18.58 -11.29 6.58
N ALA A 339 18.04 -10.42 7.43
CA ALA A 339 17.38 -9.18 7.01
C ALA A 339 18.36 -8.22 6.32
N GLN A 340 19.53 -7.97 6.93
CA GLN A 340 20.53 -7.00 6.44
C GLN A 340 21.00 -7.27 5.01
N MET A 341 20.99 -8.52 4.58
CA MET A 341 21.43 -8.93 3.23
C MET A 341 20.29 -8.98 2.19
N GLN A 342 19.05 -8.61 2.52
CA GLN A 342 17.95 -8.70 1.56
C GLN A 342 17.83 -7.49 0.64
N LEU A 343 18.33 -6.33 1.06
CA LEU A 343 18.17 -5.06 0.33
C LEU A 343 19.52 -4.41 0.03
N ASP A 344 19.58 -3.73 -1.10
CA ASP A 344 20.68 -2.82 -1.42
C ASP A 344 20.58 -1.49 -0.65
N ARG A 345 21.54 -0.58 -0.88
CA ARG A 345 21.57 0.75 -0.27
C ARG A 345 20.39 1.65 -0.66
N ASN A 346 19.68 1.30 -1.73
CA ASN A 346 18.50 2.01 -2.23
C ASN A 346 17.18 1.35 -1.79
N PHE A 347 17.24 0.37 -0.89
CA PHE A 347 16.11 -0.44 -0.42
C PHE A 347 15.44 -1.30 -1.50
N SER A 348 16.19 -1.66 -2.55
CA SER A 348 15.75 -2.59 -3.60
C SER A 348 16.12 -4.03 -3.22
N PRO A 349 15.24 -5.02 -3.47
CA PRO A 349 15.55 -6.43 -3.20
C PRO A 349 16.75 -6.96 -3.97
N LEU A 350 17.71 -7.56 -3.26
CA LEU A 350 18.82 -8.30 -3.85
C LEU A 350 18.36 -9.66 -4.39
N THR A 351 18.94 -10.06 -5.51
CA THR A 351 18.80 -11.39 -6.11
C THR A 351 19.49 -12.44 -5.25
N LEU A 352 19.12 -13.72 -5.42
CA LEU A 352 19.78 -14.82 -4.71
C LEU A 352 21.28 -14.90 -5.02
N GLU A 353 21.69 -14.54 -6.24
CA GLU A 353 23.10 -14.55 -6.63
C GLU A 353 23.89 -13.45 -5.93
N GLU A 354 23.33 -12.24 -5.83
CA GLU A 354 23.95 -11.16 -5.07
C GLU A 354 24.04 -11.51 -3.57
N ILE A 355 23.01 -12.15 -3.00
CA ILE A 355 23.07 -12.62 -1.61
C ILE A 355 24.12 -13.73 -1.44
N ARG A 356 24.26 -14.64 -2.42
CA ARG A 356 25.29 -15.69 -2.40
C ARG A 356 26.70 -15.10 -2.40
N GLN A 357 26.93 -14.00 -3.11
CA GLN A 357 28.21 -13.30 -3.09
C GLN A 357 28.51 -12.68 -1.71
N LEU A 358 27.48 -12.25 -0.98
CA LEU A 358 27.62 -11.72 0.38
C LEU A 358 27.83 -12.80 1.44
N GLU A 359 27.19 -13.96 1.28
CA GLU A 359 27.12 -15.03 2.29
C GLU A 359 27.34 -16.44 1.69
N PRO A 360 28.47 -16.72 1.02
CA PRO A 360 28.65 -17.98 0.29
C PRO A 360 28.58 -19.22 1.20
N LEU A 361 29.14 -19.13 2.42
CA LEU A 361 29.12 -20.22 3.39
C LEU A 361 27.70 -20.55 3.88
N ALA A 362 26.79 -19.58 3.92
CA ALA A 362 25.40 -19.82 4.31
C ALA A 362 24.66 -20.62 3.22
N PHE A 363 24.97 -20.38 1.95
CA PHE A 363 24.43 -21.14 0.82
C PHE A 363 24.97 -22.58 0.81
N GLU A 364 26.27 -22.76 1.04
CA GLU A 364 26.86 -24.10 1.19
C GLU A 364 26.21 -24.89 2.33
N ARG A 365 26.03 -24.27 3.49
CA ARG A 365 25.33 -24.89 4.64
C ARG A 365 23.89 -25.24 4.33
N ALA A 366 23.19 -24.36 3.62
CA ALA A 366 21.82 -24.61 3.21
C ALA A 366 21.73 -25.65 2.08
N GLY A 367 22.81 -25.93 1.35
CA GLY A 367 22.85 -26.85 0.22
C GLY A 367 22.13 -26.34 -1.02
N ILE A 368 22.25 -25.04 -1.33
CA ILE A 368 21.59 -24.37 -2.48
C ILE A 368 22.47 -23.38 -3.23
#